data_AF-A0A2E9FGF2-F1
#
_entry.id   AF-A0A2E9FGF2-F1
#
_cell.length_a   1.000
_cell.length_b   1.000
_cell.length_c   1.000
_cell.angle_alpha   90.00
_cell.angle_beta   90.00
_cell.angle_gamma   90.00
#
_symmetry.space_group_name_H-M   'P 1'
#
loop_
_entity.id
_entity.type
_entity.pdbx_description
1 polymer ?
#
loop_
_entity_poly.entity_id
_entity_poly.type
_entity_poly.pdbx_seq_one_letter_code
_entity_poly.pdbx_strand_id
1 'polypeptide(L)' 'RLAVERPFPSIKEGDLVAIMDTGAYGFSMSHQFCTRPKAAEILIDGEKLQLIRKRETIEDIFSKCEV' A
#
# COMPACT_ATOMS: atom_id res chain seq x y z
N ARG A 1 9.81 5.98 -9.22
CA ARG A 1 8.93 7.05 -9.76
C ARG A 1 7.60 6.40 -10.10
N LEU A 2 6.46 6.99 -9.72
CA LEU A 2 5.13 6.38 -9.93
C LEU A 2 4.49 6.85 -11.25
N ALA A 3 4.56 8.15 -11.56
CA ALA A 3 4.16 8.73 -12.83
C ALA A 3 5.12 9.87 -13.20
N VAL A 4 5.28 10.15 -14.49
CA VAL A 4 6.16 11.21 -15.02
C VAL A 4 5.39 11.95 -16.12
N GLU A 5 5.52 13.27 -16.18
CA GLU A 5 4.91 14.13 -17.23
C GLU A 5 3.40 13.96 -17.40
N ARG A 6 2.66 13.83 -16.29
CA ARG A 6 1.19 13.77 -16.30
C ARG A 6 0.59 15.08 -15.79
N PRO A 7 -0.42 15.64 -16.48
CA PRO A 7 -1.25 16.68 -15.89
C PRO A 7 -1.87 16.16 -14.59
N PHE A 8 -1.75 16.93 -13.51
CA PHE A 8 -2.25 16.54 -12.20
C PHE A 8 -2.91 17.77 -11.53
N PRO A 9 -4.08 17.60 -10.89
CA PRO A 9 -4.74 18.71 -10.21
C PRO A 9 -3.91 19.23 -9.03
N SER A 10 -4.19 20.46 -8.59
CA SER A 10 -3.65 20.95 -7.33
C SER A 10 -4.29 20.17 -6.17
N ILE A 11 -3.45 19.70 -5.26
CA ILE A 11 -3.85 18.93 -4.06
C ILE A 11 -3.32 19.61 -2.80
N LYS A 12 -3.92 19.27 -1.67
CA LYS A 12 -3.52 19.71 -0.33
C LYS A 12 -3.15 18.52 0.55
N GLU A 13 -2.49 18.79 1.66
CA GLU A 13 -2.22 17.76 2.67
C GLU A 13 -3.55 17.15 3.16
N GLY A 14 -3.61 15.82 3.18
CA GLY A 14 -4.81 15.07 3.55
C GLY A 14 -5.66 14.60 2.38
N ASP A 15 -5.45 15.11 1.16
CA ASP A 15 -6.17 14.62 -0.03
C ASP A 15 -5.77 13.17 -0.38
N LEU A 16 -6.74 12.39 -0.82
CA LEU A 16 -6.54 10.99 -1.21
C LEU A 16 -6.30 10.88 -2.72
N VAL A 17 -5.31 10.06 -3.08
CA VAL A 17 -4.97 9.76 -4.49
C VAL A 17 -4.98 8.25 -4.69
N ALA A 18 -5.54 7.81 -5.81
CA ALA A 18 -5.56 6.41 -6.21
C ALA A 18 -4.63 6.16 -7.39
N ILE A 19 -3.93 5.02 -7.36
CA ILE A 19 -3.21 4.49 -8.51
C ILE A 19 -4.03 3.31 -9.03
N MET A 20 -4.52 3.45 -10.27
CA MET A 20 -5.36 2.46 -10.91
C MET A 20 -4.52 1.24 -11.36
N ASP A 21 -5.20 0.13 -11.62
CA ASP A 21 -4.63 -1.08 -12.22
C ASP A 21 -3.44 -1.70 -11.46
N THR A 22 -3.44 -1.56 -10.13
CA THR A 22 -2.37 -2.07 -9.24
C THR A 22 -2.60 -3.50 -8.74
N GLY A 23 -3.61 -4.20 -9.27
CA GLY A 23 -4.01 -5.55 -8.82
C GLY A 23 -3.01 -6.65 -9.20
N ALA A 24 -2.32 -6.51 -10.34
CA ALA A 24 -1.28 -7.44 -10.77
C ALA A 24 0.10 -6.84 -10.51
N TYR A 25 1.03 -7.64 -9.98
CA TYR A 25 2.43 -7.25 -9.69
C TYR A 25 2.62 -6.05 -8.75
N GLY A 26 1.56 -5.50 -8.14
CA GLY A 26 1.64 -4.45 -7.13
C GLY A 26 2.13 -5.01 -5.79
N PHE A 27 1.20 -5.54 -4.98
CA PHE A 27 1.55 -6.05 -3.65
C PHE A 27 2.59 -7.18 -3.69
N SER A 28 2.54 -8.06 -4.69
CA SER A 28 3.47 -9.20 -4.80
C SER A 28 4.93 -8.77 -4.93
N MET A 29 5.20 -7.56 -5.44
CA MET A 29 6.53 -6.96 -5.52
C MET A 29 6.79 -5.90 -4.42
N SER A 30 5.91 -5.79 -3.43
CA SER A 30 6.08 -4.84 -2.33
C SER A 30 7.12 -5.33 -1.31
N HIS A 31 7.95 -4.42 -0.83
CA HIS A 31 9.04 -4.67 0.12
C HIS A 31 9.05 -3.62 1.25
N GLN A 32 9.73 -3.93 2.36
CA GLN A 32 9.80 -3.05 3.54
C GLN A 32 10.97 -2.06 3.49
N PHE A 33 11.41 -1.68 2.29
CA PHE A 33 12.53 -0.76 2.13
C PHE A 33 12.26 0.57 2.87
N CYS A 34 13.29 1.09 3.54
CA CYS A 34 13.18 2.22 4.48
C CYS A 34 12.26 1.96 5.68
N THR A 35 12.22 0.72 6.19
CA THR A 35 11.44 0.33 7.38
C THR A 35 9.95 0.72 7.22
N ARG A 36 9.42 0.54 6.01
CA ARG A 36 8.02 0.83 5.69
C ARG A 36 7.21 -0.46 5.79
N PRO A 37 6.29 -0.59 6.76
CA PRO A 37 5.47 -1.78 6.84
C PRO A 37 4.59 -1.95 5.60
N LYS A 38 4.37 -3.19 5.18
CA LYS A 38 3.47 -3.49 4.05
C LYS A 38 2.04 -3.01 4.33
N ALA A 39 1.41 -2.50 3.28
CA ALA A 39 0.05 -1.97 3.35
C ALA A 39 -0.98 -3.07 3.63
N ALA A 40 -2.14 -2.68 4.18
CA ALA A 40 -3.30 -3.55 4.24
C ALA A 40 -3.90 -3.75 2.84
N GLU A 41 -4.54 -4.89 2.61
CA GLU A 41 -5.35 -5.17 1.42
C GLU A 41 -6.80 -5.38 1.83
N ILE A 42 -7.72 -4.69 1.16
CA ILE A 42 -9.17 -4.76 1.41
C ILE A 42 -9.83 -5.27 0.13
N LEU A 43 -10.66 -6.30 0.26
CA LEU A 43 -11.55 -6.77 -0.78
C LEU A 43 -12.90 -6.07 -0.62
N ILE A 44 -13.43 -5.57 -1.74
CA ILE A 44 -14.77 -4.99 -1.82
C ILE A 44 -15.62 -5.92 -2.68
N ASP A 45 -16.68 -6.47 -2.09
CA ASP A 45 -17.65 -7.34 -2.76
C ASP A 45 -19.04 -6.71 -2.62
N GLY A 46 -19.43 -5.91 -3.61
CA GLY A 46 -20.62 -5.05 -3.54
C GLY A 46 -20.50 -4.06 -2.38
N GLU A 47 -21.40 -4.16 -1.40
CA GLU A 47 -21.39 -3.33 -0.18
C GLU A 47 -20.53 -3.92 0.94
N LYS A 48 -20.01 -5.14 0.77
CA LYS A 48 -19.21 -5.81 1.80
C LYS A 48 -17.74 -5.44 1.66
N LEU A 49 -17.16 -5.02 2.78
CA LEU A 49 -15.74 -4.72 2.92
C LEU A 49 -15.08 -5.81 3.77
N GLN A 50 -14.03 -6.44 3.26
CA GLN A 50 -13.28 -7.46 4.00
C GLN A 50 -11.79 -7.14 3.99
N LEU A 51 -11.19 -7.08 5.18
CA LEU A 51 -9.74 -7.01 5.33
C LEU A 51 -9.13 -8.37 4.98
N ILE A 52 -8.57 -8.50 3.78
CA ILE A 52 -7.96 -9.76 3.30
C ILE A 52 -6.49 -9.86 3.68
N ARG A 53 -5.81 -8.73 3.93
CA ARG A 53 -4.48 -8.68 4.53
C ARG A 53 -4.39 -7.54 5.53
N LYS A 54 -3.96 -7.87 6.76
CA LYS A 54 -3.69 -6.87 7.79
C LYS A 54 -2.48 -6.02 7.40
N ARG A 55 -2.52 -4.73 7.78
CA ARG A 55 -1.35 -3.87 7.70
C ARG A 55 -0.28 -4.43 8.61
N GLU A 56 0.94 -4.47 8.11
CA GLU A 56 2.10 -4.84 8.90
C GLU A 56 2.46 -3.74 9.90
N THR A 57 3.03 -4.10 11.05
CA THR A 57 3.58 -3.15 12.03
C THR A 57 5.09 -3.04 11.91
N ILE A 58 5.71 -2.13 12.66
CA ILE A 58 7.18 -2.02 12.67
C ILE A 58 7.78 -3.28 13.32
N GLU A 59 7.14 -3.80 14.36
CA GLU A 59 7.56 -5.01 15.08
C GLU A 59 7.55 -6.24 14.16
N ASP A 60 6.57 -6.34 13.27
CA ASP A 60 6.49 -7.43 12.29
C ASP A 60 7.73 -7.46 11.37
N ILE A 61 8.28 -6.31 10.98
CA ILE A 61 9.48 -6.21 10.13
C ILE A 61 10.68 -6.88 10.79
N PHE A 62 10.83 -6.69 12.10
CA PHE A 62 11.98 -7.20 12.88
C PHE A 62 11.70 -8.52 13.59
N SER A 63 10.49 -9.07 13.46
CA SER A 63 10.05 -10.29 14.17
C SER A 63 10.95 -11.52 13.94
N LYS A 64 11.73 -11.52 12.84
CA LYS A 64 12.64 -12.61 12.46
C LYS A 64 14.12 -12.23 12.53
N CYS A 65 14.43 -11.04 13.06
CA CYS A 65 15.80 -10.66 13.34
C CYS A 65 16.22 -11.30 14.66
N GLU A 66 17.13 -12.27 14.61
CA GLU A 66 17.88 -12.68 15.80
C GLU A 66 18.94 -11.61 16.07
N VAL A 67 18.76 -10.90 17.20
CA VAL A 67 19.72 -9.91 17.72
C VAL A 67 20.36 -10.48 18.97
#